data_AF-A0A851I695-F1
#
_entry.id   AF-A0A851I695-F1
#
_cell.length_a   1.000
_cell.length_b   1.000
_cell.length_c   1.000
_cell.angle_alpha   90.00
_cell.angle_beta   90.00
_cell.angle_gamma   90.00
#
_symmetry.space_group_name_H-M   'P 1'
#
loop_
_entity.id
_entity.type
_entity.pdbx_description
1 polymer ?
#
loop_
_entity_poly.entity_id
_entity_poly.type
_entity_poly.pdbx_seq_one_letter_code
_entity_poly.pdbx_strand_id
1 'polypeptide(L)'
;MDGRFIHILNEYIRSNYRYTFVDTITDAGAVNKIVSDEDYLKKIEDKVVLISVNKHKSDHIFVAGHSDCAGCPIDDETQKGYIRKAAEKMHSDLPHEAVTGLFVYENGEIEILVDYDITNTN
;
A
#
# COMPACT_ATOMS: atom_id res chain seq x y z
N MET A 1 6.67 6.20 6.49
CA MET A 1 6.67 7.60 6.95
C MET A 1 7.91 8.27 6.34
N ASP A 2 7.86 8.67 5.08
CA ASP A 2 8.91 9.43 4.40
C ASP A 2 8.23 10.37 3.41
N GLY A 3 8.34 11.67 3.64
CA GLY A 3 7.61 12.68 2.89
C GLY A 3 7.96 12.71 1.39
N ARG A 4 9.18 12.31 1.02
CA ARG A 4 9.64 12.29 -0.38
C ARG A 4 8.85 11.24 -1.17
N PHE A 5 8.81 10.02 -0.62
CA PHE A 5 8.11 8.91 -1.25
C PHE A 5 6.59 9.05 -1.18
N ILE A 6 6.05 9.60 -0.09
CA ILE A 6 4.61 9.90 0.01
C ILE A 6 4.19 10.91 -1.07
N HIS A 7 5.00 11.94 -1.33
CA HIS A 7 4.73 12.91 -2.39
C HIS A 7 4.74 12.24 -3.78
N ILE A 8 5.75 11.44 -4.08
CA ILE A 8 5.88 10.70 -5.35
C ILE A 8 4.68 9.77 -5.57
N LEU A 9 4.30 8.99 -4.56
CA LEU A 9 3.16 8.07 -4.65
C LEU A 9 1.84 8.80 -4.92
N ASN A 10 1.58 9.88 -4.18
CA ASN A 10 0.33 10.63 -4.34
C ASN A 10 0.23 11.26 -5.74
N GLU A 11 1.32 11.83 -6.26
CA GLU A 11 1.34 12.40 -7.61
C GLU A 11 1.21 11.31 -8.69
N TYR A 12 1.86 10.16 -8.51
CA TYR A 12 1.70 9.03 -9.41
C TYR A 12 0.26 8.52 -9.44
N ILE A 13 -0.37 8.31 -8.27
CA ILE A 13 -1.75 7.84 -8.18
C ILE A 13 -2.70 8.82 -8.86
N ARG A 14 -2.55 10.13 -8.61
CA ARG A 14 -3.37 11.17 -9.25
C ARG A 14 -3.22 11.26 -10.76
N SER A 15 -2.02 10.95 -11.26
CA SER A 15 -1.70 11.06 -12.69
C SER A 15 -2.11 9.82 -13.49
N ASN A 16 -2.15 8.65 -12.83
CA ASN A 16 -2.33 7.35 -13.50
C ASN A 16 -3.66 6.66 -13.16
N TYR A 17 -4.33 7.08 -12.08
CA TYR A 17 -5.63 6.55 -11.65
C TYR A 17 -6.67 7.67 -11.55
N ARG A 18 -7.94 7.29 -11.40
CA ARG A 18 -9.07 8.24 -11.34
C ARG A 18 -9.18 9.03 -10.04
N TYR A 19 -8.26 8.88 -9.08
CA TYR A 19 -8.39 9.39 -7.72
C TYR A 19 -7.71 10.75 -7.54
N THR A 20 -8.44 11.73 -7.00
CA THR A 20 -7.89 13.07 -6.70
C THR A 20 -7.33 13.18 -5.28
N PHE A 21 -7.99 12.54 -4.32
CA PHE A 21 -7.62 12.54 -2.92
C PHE A 21 -7.31 11.12 -2.48
N VAL A 22 -6.19 10.95 -1.78
CA VAL A 22 -5.69 9.65 -1.31
C VAL A 22 -5.54 9.71 0.20
N ASP A 23 -6.35 8.92 0.91
CA ASP A 23 -6.14 8.71 2.34
C ASP A 23 -4.79 8.00 2.54
N THR A 24 -3.87 8.62 3.28
CA THR A 24 -2.53 8.05 3.48
C THR A 24 -2.34 7.62 4.93
N ILE A 25 -2.26 6.31 5.17
CA ILE A 25 -1.83 5.75 6.46
C ILE A 25 -0.33 5.50 6.38
N THR A 26 0.45 6.14 7.25
CA THR A 26 1.91 6.03 7.21
C THR A 26 2.50 5.62 8.54
N ASP A 27 3.48 4.73 8.50
CA ASP A 27 4.31 4.35 9.64
C ASP A 27 5.72 4.00 9.14
N ALA A 28 6.70 3.90 10.04
CA ALA A 28 8.02 3.37 9.74
C ALA A 28 7.93 1.83 9.56
N GLY A 29 8.47 1.32 8.45
CA GLY A 29 8.52 -0.13 8.18
C GLY A 29 7.15 -0.81 8.05
N ALA A 30 6.11 -0.07 7.62
CA ALA A 30 4.72 -0.54 7.63
C ALA A 30 4.52 -1.89 6.89
N VAL A 31 5.14 -2.06 5.72
CA VAL A 31 4.98 -3.28 4.91
C VAL A 31 5.51 -4.53 5.61
N ASN A 32 6.62 -4.43 6.35
CA ASN A 32 7.13 -5.55 7.15
C ASN A 32 6.17 -5.84 8.32
N LYS A 33 5.71 -4.80 9.03
CA LYS A 33 4.76 -4.96 10.15
C LYS A 33 3.45 -5.62 9.72
N ILE A 34 2.90 -5.25 8.57
CA ILE A 34 1.69 -5.91 8.00
C ILE A 34 1.91 -7.41 7.83
N VAL A 35 3.12 -7.83 7.45
CA VAL A 35 3.44 -9.24 7.23
C VAL A 35 3.75 -9.98 8.54
N SER A 36 4.38 -9.32 9.51
CA SER A 36 4.92 -9.98 10.71
C SER A 36 4.09 -9.82 11.98
N ASP A 37 3.16 -8.87 12.03
CA ASP A 37 2.40 -8.48 13.22
C ASP A 37 0.90 -8.41 12.91
N GLU A 38 0.16 -9.46 13.29
CA GLU A 38 -1.29 -9.55 13.05
C GLU A 38 -2.09 -8.49 13.83
N ASP A 39 -1.63 -8.07 15.01
CA ASP A 39 -2.29 -7.00 15.77
C ASP A 39 -2.09 -5.64 15.06
N TYR A 40 -0.94 -5.44 14.43
CA TYR A 40 -0.70 -4.28 13.59
C TYR A 40 -1.58 -4.29 12.35
N LEU A 41 -1.64 -5.42 11.63
CA LEU A 41 -2.50 -5.57 10.45
C LEU A 41 -3.95 -5.23 10.78
N LYS A 42 -4.51 -5.85 11.82
CA LYS A 42 -5.89 -5.61 12.24
C LYS A 42 -6.16 -4.13 12.53
N LYS A 43 -5.23 -3.43 13.17
CA LYS A 43 -5.35 -1.97 13.42
C LYS A 43 -5.33 -1.14 12.14
N ILE A 44 -4.59 -1.57 11.12
CA ILE A 44 -4.58 -0.90 9.81
C ILE A 44 -5.89 -1.17 9.08
N GLU A 45 -6.35 -2.42 9.04
CA GLU A 45 -7.62 -2.82 8.43
C GLU A 45 -8.79 -2.10 9.08
N ASP A 46 -8.85 -2.03 10.41
CA ASP A 46 -9.90 -1.31 11.12
C ASP A 46 -9.96 0.16 10.68
N LYS A 47 -8.82 0.82 10.48
CA LYS A 47 -8.77 2.21 9.98
C LYS A 47 -9.22 2.30 8.52
N VAL A 48 -8.73 1.40 7.66
CA VAL A 48 -9.09 1.35 6.24
C VAL A 48 -10.59 1.15 6.09
N VAL A 49 -11.16 0.15 6.76
CA VAL A 49 -12.58 -0.18 6.71
C VAL A 49 -13.43 0.92 7.33
N LEU A 50 -13.13 1.34 8.56
CA LEU A 50 -14.01 2.26 9.29
C LEU A 50 -14.01 3.67 8.70
N ILE A 51 -12.86 4.14 8.21
CA ILE A 51 -12.69 5.53 7.78
C ILE A 51 -12.67 5.60 6.27
N SER A 52 -11.67 5.01 5.62
CA SER A 52 -11.47 5.19 4.19
C SER A 52 -12.59 4.58 3.35
N VAL A 53 -12.92 3.30 3.56
CA VAL A 53 -14.00 2.63 2.82
C VAL A 53 -15.37 3.13 3.28
N ASN A 54 -15.70 3.03 4.56
CA ASN A 54 -17.06 3.31 5.03
C ASN A 54 -17.45 4.79 4.99
N LYS A 55 -16.53 5.71 5.33
CA LYS A 55 -16.83 7.15 5.40
C LYS A 55 -16.44 7.87 4.12
N HIS A 56 -15.22 7.65 3.62
CA HIS A 56 -14.70 8.39 2.46
C HIS A 56 -15.00 7.70 1.12
N LYS A 57 -15.50 6.46 1.14
CA LYS A 57 -15.86 5.67 -0.05
C LYS A 57 -14.67 5.34 -0.95
N SER A 58 -13.49 5.17 -0.34
CA SER A 58 -12.34 4.60 -1.04
C SER A 58 -12.65 3.18 -1.51
N ASP A 59 -12.22 2.85 -2.72
CA ASP A 59 -12.47 1.56 -3.38
C ASP A 59 -11.17 0.89 -3.89
N HIS A 60 -10.02 1.46 -3.52
CA HIS A 60 -8.70 1.00 -3.95
C HIS A 60 -7.65 1.26 -2.87
N ILE A 61 -6.96 0.20 -2.47
CA ILE A 61 -5.88 0.19 -1.48
C ILE A 61 -4.54 0.10 -2.21
N PHE A 62 -3.64 1.03 -1.93
CA PHE A 62 -2.27 0.99 -2.40
C PHE A 62 -1.33 0.61 -1.25
N VAL A 63 -0.65 -0.52 -1.36
CA VAL A 63 0.37 -0.95 -0.39
C VAL A 63 1.74 -0.59 -0.96
N ALA A 64 2.43 0.36 -0.35
CA ALA A 64 3.66 0.89 -0.89
C ALA A 64 4.85 0.80 0.07
N GLY A 65 6.00 0.45 -0.48
CA GLY A 65 7.31 0.59 0.16
C GLY A 65 8.30 1.25 -0.81
N HIS A 66 9.48 1.58 -0.31
CA HIS A 66 10.49 2.28 -1.09
C HIS A 66 11.90 1.74 -0.80
N SER A 67 12.82 2.00 -1.73
CA SER A 67 14.25 1.77 -1.56
C SER A 67 14.83 2.68 -0.48
N ASP A 68 15.94 2.27 0.14
CA ASP A 68 16.58 2.96 1.27
C ASP A 68 15.61 3.26 2.43
N CYS A 69 14.83 2.25 2.82
CA CYS A 69 13.85 2.41 3.90
C CYS A 69 14.55 2.47 5.27
N ALA A 70 14.75 3.67 5.82
CA ALA A 70 15.33 3.83 7.16
C ALA A 70 14.54 3.11 8.26
N GLY A 71 13.22 2.95 8.09
CA GLY A 71 12.34 2.24 9.03
C GLY A 71 12.43 0.71 8.95
N CYS A 72 13.08 0.17 7.92
CA CYS A 72 13.37 -1.25 7.74
C CYS A 72 14.63 -1.37 6.84
N PRO A 73 15.84 -1.37 7.42
CA PRO A 73 17.08 -1.34 6.66
C PRO A 73 17.39 -2.72 6.08
N ILE A 74 16.73 -3.03 4.96
CA ILE A 74 16.82 -4.28 4.21
C ILE A 74 16.99 -3.98 2.71
N ASP A 75 17.38 -4.98 1.94
CA ASP A 75 17.52 -4.86 0.49
C ASP A 75 16.16 -4.71 -0.22
N ASP A 76 16.21 -4.13 -1.41
CA ASP A 76 15.03 -3.85 -2.24
C ASP A 76 14.21 -5.11 -2.56
N GLU A 77 14.85 -6.25 -2.81
CA GLU A 77 14.12 -7.48 -3.17
C GLU A 77 13.37 -8.06 -1.97
N THR A 78 13.96 -8.01 -0.78
CA THR A 78 13.26 -8.35 0.46
C THR A 78 12.08 -7.39 0.70
N GLN A 79 12.27 -6.09 0.51
CA GLN A 79 11.23 -5.07 0.68
C GLN A 79 10.07 -5.29 -0.32
N LYS A 80 10.38 -5.57 -1.60
CA LYS A 80 9.39 -5.95 -2.62
C LYS A 80 8.65 -7.22 -2.21
N GLY A 81 9.35 -8.21 -1.65
CA GLY A 81 8.74 -9.41 -1.09
C GLY A 81 7.70 -9.11 -0.01
N TYR A 82 7.99 -8.18 0.91
CA TYR A 82 7.02 -7.74 1.92
C TYR A 82 5.83 -7.01 1.31
N ILE A 83 6.04 -6.13 0.32
CA ILE A 83 4.95 -5.44 -0.36
C ILE A 83 3.98 -6.43 -1.00
N ARG A 84 4.49 -7.45 -1.71
CA ARG A 84 3.65 -8.48 -2.34
C ARG A 84 2.81 -9.24 -1.31
N LYS A 85 3.43 -9.71 -0.23
CA LYS A 85 2.73 -10.42 0.86
C LYS A 85 1.73 -9.55 1.59
N ALA A 86 2.08 -8.28 1.83
CA ALA A 86 1.18 -7.33 2.47
C ALA A 86 -0.05 -7.02 1.60
N ALA A 87 0.14 -6.84 0.30
CA ALA A 87 -0.95 -6.67 -0.65
C ALA A 87 -1.84 -7.92 -0.74
N GLU A 88 -1.25 -9.12 -0.75
CA GLU A 88 -1.99 -10.38 -0.75
C GLU A 88 -2.84 -10.56 0.52
N LYS A 89 -2.30 -10.26 1.70
CA LYS A 89 -3.06 -10.27 2.97
C LYS A 89 -4.23 -9.29 2.90
N MET A 90 -3.98 -8.04 2.55
CA MET A 90 -5.02 -7.01 2.41
C MET A 90 -6.12 -7.40 1.42
N HIS A 91 -5.75 -7.98 0.27
CA HIS A 91 -6.73 -8.47 -0.71
C HIS A 91 -7.55 -9.64 -0.16
N SER A 92 -6.92 -10.56 0.57
CA SER A 92 -7.60 -11.71 1.17
C SER A 92 -8.58 -11.29 2.26
N ASP A 93 -8.20 -10.31 3.09
CA ASP A 93 -9.00 -9.82 4.21
C ASP A 93 -10.09 -8.82 3.74
N LEU A 94 -9.86 -8.12 2.61
CA LEU A 94 -10.77 -7.16 1.99
C LEU A 94 -11.01 -7.49 0.50
N PRO A 95 -11.68 -8.61 0.18
CA PRO A 95 -11.78 -9.13 -1.20
C PRO A 95 -12.64 -8.29 -2.16
N HIS A 96 -13.36 -7.29 -1.63
CA HIS A 96 -14.20 -6.39 -2.41
C HIS A 96 -13.52 -5.07 -2.76
N GLU A 97 -12.29 -4.85 -2.30
CA GLU A 97 -11.51 -3.65 -2.61
C GLU A 97 -10.39 -4.00 -3.58
N ALA A 98 -10.10 -3.11 -4.54
CA ALA A 98 -8.91 -3.26 -5.36
C ALA A 98 -7.66 -3.11 -4.50
N VAL A 99 -6.61 -3.90 -4.75
CA VAL A 99 -5.34 -3.79 -4.01
C VAL A 99 -4.15 -3.80 -4.97
N THR A 100 -3.33 -2.76 -4.94
CA THR A 100 -2.10 -2.67 -5.76
C THR A 100 -0.87 -2.52 -4.88
N GLY A 101 0.15 -3.35 -5.13
CA GLY A 101 1.45 -3.27 -4.47
C GLY A 101 2.43 -2.43 -5.27
N LEU A 102 3.00 -1.38 -4.68
CA LEU A 102 3.90 -0.43 -5.34
C LEU A 102 5.28 -0.40 -4.66
N PHE A 103 6.34 -0.42 -5.47
CA PHE A 103 7.70 -0.14 -5.02
C PHE A 103 8.21 1.15 -5.64
N VAL A 104 8.79 2.03 -4.82
CA VAL A 104 9.39 3.29 -5.29
C VAL A 104 10.91 3.24 -5.19
N TYR A 105 11.57 3.44 -6.31
CA TYR A 105 13.03 3.54 -6.40
C TYR A 105 13.53 4.92 -5.95
N GLU A 106 14.82 5.02 -5.60
CA GLU A 106 15.43 6.30 -5.19
C GLU A 106 15.35 7.40 -6.26
N ASN A 107 15.37 7.01 -7.55
CA ASN A 107 15.20 7.92 -8.68
C ASN A 107 13.75 8.40 -8.87
N GLY A 108 12.81 7.91 -8.06
CA GLY A 108 11.39 8.24 -8.12
C GLY A 108 10.58 7.38 -9.10
N GLU A 109 11.19 6.42 -9.78
CA GLU A 109 10.46 5.45 -10.60
C GLU A 109 9.61 4.54 -9.71
N ILE A 110 8.45 4.14 -10.23
CA ILE A 110 7.50 3.27 -9.52
C ILE A 110 7.34 1.98 -10.31
N GLU A 111 7.46 0.86 -9.61
CA GLU A 111 7.16 -0.47 -10.11
C GLU A 111 5.88 -0.99 -9.45
N ILE A 112 4.93 -1.42 -10.28
CA ILE A 112 3.77 -2.18 -9.83
C ILE A 112 4.19 -3.63 -9.66
N LEU A 113 4.17 -4.13 -8.43
CA LEU A 113 4.63 -5.49 -8.11
C LEU A 113 3.53 -6.54 -8.24
N VAL A 114 2.30 -6.15 -7.87
CA VAL A 114 1.07 -6.96 -7.91
C VAL A 114 -0.13 -6.03 -8.05
N ASP A 115 -1.17 -6.50 -8.73
CA ASP A 115 -2.43 -5.78 -8.91
C ASP A 115 -3.61 -6.75 -8.82
N TYR A 116 -4.44 -6.55 -7.81
CA TYR A 116 -5.65 -7.33 -7.55
C TYR A 116 -6.85 -6.44 -7.88
N ASP A 117 -7.33 -6.54 -9.12
CA ASP A 117 -8.50 -5.79 -9.59
C ASP A 117 -9.81 -6.54 -9.26
N ILE A 118 -10.84 -5.78 -8.92
CA ILE A 118 -12.19 -6.26 -8.60
C ILE A 118 -12.99 -6.69 -9.85
N THR A 119 -12.46 -6.45 -11.06
CA THR A 119 -13.12 -6.77 -12.34
C THR A 119 -13.30 -8.27 -12.64
N ASN A 120 -12.86 -9.17 -11.75
CA ASN A 120 -13.01 -10.63 -11.90
C ASN A 120 -14.02 -11.30 -10.95
N THR A 121 -15.07 -10.59 -10.53
CA THR A 121 -16.23 -11.23 -9.88
C THR A 121 -17.51 -10.98 -10.67
N ASN A 122 -17.74 -11.84 -11.67
CA ASN A 122 -19.05 -12.09 -12.29
C ASN A 122 -19.64 -13.38 -11.74
#